data_AF-A0A2E0FED3-F1
#
_entry.id   AF-A0A2E0FED3-F1
#
_cell.length_a   1.000
_cell.length_b   1.000
_cell.length_c   1.000
_cell.angle_alpha   90.00
_cell.angle_beta   90.00
_cell.angle_gamma   90.00
#
_symmetry.space_group_name_H-M   'P 1'
#
loop_
_entity.id
_entity.type
_entity.pdbx_description
1 polymer ?
#
loop_
_entity_poly.entity_id
_entity_poly.type
_entity_poly.pdbx_seq_one_letter_code
_entity_poly.pdbx_strand_id
1 'polypeptide(L)'
;MRCFAGFLFLLLCLFSCNSEDDVIVAPERLIDPEQMAEVIVDINLVEAQLTEIQFLQSLVKDSVRSYYSGLFLKHNITQEQLNENLQYYVSRGAIMDSIYDKAINMLSEMEKGLEHVKMPDNDMTHVSREEMEMLLTEPVIYRLCQNEDIVFPIKHDSILRYYKIHSSVLDSMGLTFRRFGVSLNFYAGSQNKMNRFFQSQKKVSL
;
A
#
# COMPACT_ATOMS: atom_id res chain seq x y z
N MET A 1 -31.04 -57.98 12.47
CA MET A 1 -31.75 -56.68 12.50
C MET A 1 -31.10 -55.64 13.44
N ARG A 2 -29.77 -55.69 13.68
CA ARG A 2 -29.06 -54.73 14.58
C ARG A 2 -28.23 -53.67 13.83
N CYS A 3 -28.00 -53.83 12.53
CA CYS A 3 -27.22 -52.90 11.71
C CYS A 3 -28.05 -51.79 11.06
N PHE A 4 -29.37 -51.97 10.92
CA PHE A 4 -30.25 -50.97 10.27
C PHE A 4 -30.50 -49.75 11.18
N ALA A 5 -30.47 -49.96 12.50
CA ALA A 5 -30.62 -48.89 13.49
C ALA A 5 -29.42 -47.93 13.53
N GLY A 6 -28.20 -48.42 13.27
CA GLY A 6 -27.00 -47.59 13.22
C GLY A 6 -26.93 -46.69 11.98
N PHE A 7 -27.44 -47.17 10.84
CA PHE A 7 -27.48 -46.39 9.61
C PHE A 7 -28.49 -45.24 9.67
N LEU A 8 -29.64 -45.45 10.33
CA LEU A 8 -30.65 -44.40 10.55
C LEU A 8 -30.16 -43.29 11.50
N PHE A 9 -29.35 -43.63 12.50
CA PHE A 9 -28.77 -42.65 13.43
C PHE A 9 -27.67 -41.80 12.76
N LEU A 10 -26.88 -42.40 11.85
CA LEU A 10 -25.86 -41.68 11.08
C LEU A 10 -26.49 -40.67 10.09
N LEU A 11 -27.67 -40.99 9.56
CA LEU A 11 -28.41 -40.14 8.61
C LEU A 11 -29.05 -38.90 9.30
N LEU A 12 -29.37 -39.01 10.59
CA LEU A 12 -29.92 -37.90 11.39
C LEU A 12 -28.86 -36.87 11.80
N CYS A 13 -27.57 -37.23 11.83
CA CYS A 13 -26.48 -36.30 12.13
C CYS A 13 -26.11 -35.37 10.97
N LEU A 14 -26.57 -35.64 9.74
CA LEU A 14 -26.27 -34.81 8.57
C LEU A 14 -27.21 -33.59 8.40
N PHE A 15 -28.26 -33.48 9.22
CA PHE A 15 -29.23 -32.36 9.17
C PHE A 15 -29.02 -31.29 10.25
N SER A 16 -27.97 -31.39 11.07
CA SER A 16 -27.69 -30.40 12.12
C SER A 16 -26.59 -29.42 11.72
N CYS A 17 -26.78 -28.75 10.58
CA CYS A 17 -26.03 -27.55 10.24
C CYS A 17 -27.00 -26.49 9.70
N ASN A 18 -27.86 -26.01 10.60
CA ASN A 18 -28.45 -24.69 10.46
C ASN A 18 -27.62 -23.79 11.37
N SER A 19 -26.51 -23.26 10.87
CA SER A 19 -26.15 -21.92 11.29
C SER A 19 -27.28 -21.05 10.78
N GLU A 20 -28.04 -20.44 11.68
CA GLU A 20 -28.73 -19.21 11.32
C GLU A 20 -27.66 -18.35 10.62
N ASP A 21 -27.80 -18.14 9.32
CA ASP A 21 -26.97 -17.17 8.62
C ASP A 21 -27.19 -15.89 9.43
N ASP A 22 -26.18 -15.49 10.22
CA ASP A 22 -26.18 -14.20 10.88
C ASP A 22 -26.28 -13.20 9.74
N VAL A 23 -27.51 -12.75 9.46
CA VAL A 23 -27.80 -11.82 8.39
C VAL A 23 -27.07 -10.56 8.79
N ILE A 24 -25.90 -10.34 8.19
CA ILE A 24 -25.10 -9.14 8.44
C ILE A 24 -26.00 -7.97 8.08
N VAL A 25 -26.43 -7.26 9.13
CA VAL A 25 -27.35 -6.13 9.05
C VAL A 25 -26.62 -5.00 8.32
N ALA A 26 -27.38 -4.22 7.54
CA ALA A 26 -26.82 -3.05 6.89
C ALA A 26 -26.23 -2.08 7.94
N PRO A 27 -25.01 -1.56 7.73
CA PRO A 27 -24.45 -0.52 8.58
C PRO A 27 -25.36 0.70 8.61
N GLU A 28 -25.31 1.47 9.70
CA GLU A 28 -26.11 2.70 9.86
C GLU A 28 -25.87 3.68 8.69
N ARG A 29 -24.63 3.74 8.22
CA ARG A 29 -24.24 4.46 7.00
C ARG A 29 -23.76 3.46 5.94
N LEU A 30 -24.69 2.99 5.14
CA LEU A 30 -24.40 2.15 3.98
C LEU A 30 -23.77 3.01 2.85
N ILE A 31 -22.54 2.66 2.47
CA ILE A 31 -21.83 3.20 1.31
C ILE A 31 -22.47 2.58 0.07
N ASP A 32 -22.93 3.39 -0.87
CA ASP A 32 -23.54 2.91 -2.11
C ASP A 32 -22.57 2.03 -2.94
N PRO A 33 -23.03 0.97 -3.64
CA PRO A 33 -22.14 0.05 -4.36
C PRO A 33 -21.21 0.76 -5.37
N GLU A 34 -21.68 1.81 -6.02
CA GLU A 34 -20.91 2.64 -6.95
C GLU A 34 -19.78 3.36 -6.20
N GLN A 35 -20.10 4.01 -5.07
CA GLN A 35 -19.09 4.64 -4.21
C GLN A 35 -18.10 3.60 -3.67
N MET A 36 -18.56 2.41 -3.29
CA MET A 36 -17.69 1.33 -2.82
C MET A 36 -16.73 0.85 -3.91
N ALA A 37 -17.16 0.83 -5.17
CA ALA A 37 -16.27 0.53 -6.29
C ALA A 37 -15.16 1.57 -6.42
N GLU A 38 -15.47 2.86 -6.29
CA GLU A 38 -14.46 3.94 -6.28
C GLU A 38 -13.49 3.81 -5.09
N VAL A 39 -14.00 3.46 -3.90
CA VAL A 39 -13.19 3.19 -2.71
C VAL A 39 -12.22 2.04 -2.96
N ILE A 40 -12.68 0.93 -3.54
CA ILE A 40 -11.84 -0.23 -3.87
C ILE A 40 -10.76 0.14 -4.90
N VAL A 41 -11.10 0.93 -5.91
CA VAL A 41 -10.09 1.45 -6.86
C VAL A 41 -8.99 2.21 -6.12
N ASP A 42 -9.35 3.16 -5.26
CA ASP A 42 -8.36 3.96 -4.53
C ASP A 42 -7.55 3.12 -3.53
N ILE A 43 -8.14 2.12 -2.87
CA ILE A 43 -7.41 1.18 -2.02
C ILE A 43 -6.34 0.46 -2.84
N ASN A 44 -6.70 -0.08 -4.00
CA ASN A 44 -5.74 -0.79 -4.86
C ASN A 44 -4.61 0.12 -5.37
N LEU A 45 -4.91 1.39 -5.70
CA LEU A 45 -3.89 2.36 -6.09
C LEU A 45 -2.95 2.70 -4.93
N VAL A 46 -3.48 2.86 -3.71
CA VAL A 46 -2.67 3.06 -2.50
C VAL A 46 -1.78 1.85 -2.24
N GLU A 47 -2.32 0.63 -2.32
CA GLU A 47 -1.56 -0.60 -2.11
C GLU A 47 -0.47 -0.82 -3.18
N ALA A 48 -0.75 -0.50 -4.45
CA ALA A 48 0.24 -0.52 -5.51
C ALA A 48 1.39 0.45 -5.23
N GLN A 49 1.08 1.68 -4.80
CA GLN A 49 2.07 2.69 -4.41
C GLN A 49 2.91 2.24 -3.21
N LEU A 50 2.29 1.64 -2.20
CA LEU A 50 2.98 1.12 -1.01
C LEU A 50 3.89 -0.06 -1.36
N THR A 51 3.47 -0.91 -2.29
CA THR A 51 4.24 -2.05 -2.79
C THR A 51 5.45 -1.60 -3.59
N GLU A 52 5.30 -0.62 -4.48
CA GLU A 52 6.42 -0.05 -5.28
C GLU A 52 7.51 0.53 -4.38
N ILE A 53 7.12 1.17 -3.27
CA ILE A 53 8.04 1.80 -2.31
C ILE A 53 8.58 0.79 -1.27
N GLN A 54 8.22 -0.50 -1.37
CA GLN A 54 8.58 -1.59 -0.42
C GLN A 54 8.41 -1.18 1.04
N PHE A 55 7.19 -0.80 1.38
CA PHE A 55 6.81 -0.56 2.76
C PHE A 55 6.47 -1.88 3.46
N LEU A 56 7.27 -2.27 4.44
CA LEU A 56 6.85 -3.28 5.41
C LEU A 56 5.74 -2.64 6.27
N GLN A 57 4.49 -2.86 5.86
CA GLN A 57 3.28 -2.25 6.44
C GLN A 57 3.17 -2.40 7.96
N SER A 58 3.77 -3.46 8.54
CA SER A 58 3.74 -3.72 9.98
C SER A 58 4.71 -2.84 10.79
N LEU A 59 5.79 -2.33 10.18
CA LEU A 59 6.87 -1.61 10.87
C LEU A 59 6.78 -0.09 10.69
N VAL A 60 5.96 0.38 9.74
CA VAL A 60 5.90 1.79 9.39
C VAL A 60 4.46 2.28 9.33
N LYS A 61 4.00 2.86 10.43
CA LYS A 61 2.60 3.23 10.64
C LYS A 61 2.25 4.62 10.10
N ASP A 62 3.20 5.55 10.06
CA ASP A 62 2.89 6.96 9.84
C ASP A 62 2.58 7.29 8.38
N SER A 63 3.41 6.84 7.45
CA SER A 63 3.17 7.07 6.02
C SER A 63 2.00 6.24 5.48
N VAL A 64 1.84 4.98 5.91
CA VAL A 64 0.66 4.17 5.59
C VAL A 64 -0.60 4.86 6.09
N ARG A 65 -0.60 5.34 7.34
CA ARG A 65 -1.71 6.14 7.87
C ARG A 65 -1.97 7.38 7.02
N SER A 66 -0.95 8.10 6.58
CA SER A 66 -1.15 9.28 5.73
C SER A 66 -1.83 8.95 4.40
N TYR A 67 -1.50 7.83 3.75
CA TYR A 67 -2.14 7.43 2.49
C TYR A 67 -3.61 7.05 2.71
N TYR A 68 -3.89 6.21 3.71
CA TYR A 68 -5.26 5.81 4.05
C TYR A 68 -6.09 7.00 4.57
N SER A 69 -5.52 7.94 5.32
CA SER A 69 -6.19 9.18 5.71
C SER A 69 -6.64 10.00 4.51
N GLY A 70 -5.82 10.09 3.45
CA GLY A 70 -6.20 10.78 2.22
C GLY A 70 -7.38 10.11 1.52
N LEU A 71 -7.37 8.77 1.46
CA LEU A 71 -8.47 7.97 0.91
C LEU A 71 -9.78 8.20 1.69
N PHE A 72 -9.73 8.12 3.02
CA PHE A 72 -10.89 8.33 3.88
C PHE A 72 -11.47 9.75 3.75
N LEU A 73 -10.61 10.76 3.66
CA LEU A 73 -11.02 12.14 3.41
C LEU A 73 -11.67 12.31 2.04
N LYS A 74 -11.11 11.72 0.98
CA LYS A 74 -11.65 11.79 -0.39
C LYS A 74 -13.07 11.22 -0.46
N HIS A 75 -13.30 10.09 0.20
CA HIS A 75 -14.58 9.38 0.19
C HIS A 75 -15.55 9.80 1.30
N ASN A 76 -15.12 10.67 2.22
CA ASN A 76 -15.90 11.08 3.39
C ASN A 76 -16.40 9.88 4.23
N ILE A 77 -15.52 8.91 4.45
CA ILE A 77 -15.77 7.68 5.23
C ILE A 77 -14.72 7.51 6.34
N THR A 78 -15.03 6.74 7.37
CA THR A 78 -14.04 6.28 8.37
C THR A 78 -13.54 4.87 8.08
N GLN A 79 -12.48 4.45 8.77
CA GLN A 79 -11.98 3.07 8.69
C GLN A 79 -13.03 2.05 9.17
N GLU A 80 -13.75 2.40 10.24
CA GLU A 80 -14.83 1.58 10.79
C GLU A 80 -15.97 1.43 9.77
N GLN A 81 -16.38 2.54 9.15
CA GLN A 81 -17.41 2.52 8.10
C GLN A 81 -16.99 1.66 6.92
N LEU A 82 -15.73 1.74 6.46
CA LEU A 82 -15.22 0.87 5.42
C LEU A 82 -15.31 -0.61 5.83
N ASN A 83 -14.85 -0.96 7.03
CA ASN A 83 -14.84 -2.34 7.51
C ASN A 83 -16.25 -2.93 7.63
N GLU A 84 -17.19 -2.18 8.20
CA GLU A 84 -18.58 -2.60 8.36
C GLU A 84 -19.27 -2.79 6.99
N ASN A 85 -19.06 -1.85 6.07
CA ASN A 85 -19.62 -1.94 4.72
C ASN A 85 -19.00 -3.08 3.91
N LEU A 86 -17.69 -3.30 4.05
CA LEU A 86 -17.01 -4.41 3.40
C LEU A 86 -17.56 -5.76 3.90
N GLN A 87 -17.74 -5.93 5.21
CA GLN A 87 -18.36 -7.14 5.77
C GLN A 87 -19.79 -7.33 5.25
N TYR A 88 -20.57 -6.24 5.18
CA TYR A 88 -21.92 -6.27 4.62
C TYR A 88 -21.95 -6.73 3.15
N TYR A 89 -21.08 -6.19 2.30
CA TYR A 89 -21.03 -6.56 0.88
C TYR A 89 -20.46 -7.96 0.64
N VAL A 90 -19.42 -8.36 1.37
CA VAL A 90 -18.85 -9.72 1.28
C VAL A 90 -19.89 -10.80 1.61
N SER A 91 -20.82 -10.53 2.54
CA SER A 91 -21.93 -11.44 2.82
C SER A 91 -22.98 -11.53 1.69
N ARG A 92 -22.89 -10.68 0.65
CA ARG A 92 -23.81 -10.58 -0.49
C ARG A 92 -23.03 -10.71 -1.80
N GLY A 93 -22.61 -11.93 -2.10
CA GLY A 93 -21.72 -12.26 -3.24
C GLY A 93 -22.06 -11.55 -4.55
N ALA A 94 -23.32 -11.62 -5.02
CA ALA A 94 -23.72 -10.99 -6.28
C ALA A 94 -23.54 -9.46 -6.31
N ILE A 95 -23.74 -8.78 -5.17
CA ILE A 95 -23.52 -7.34 -5.07
C ILE A 95 -22.01 -7.06 -5.05
N MET A 96 -21.24 -7.83 -4.27
CA MET A 96 -19.79 -7.69 -4.20
C MET A 96 -19.12 -7.92 -5.56
N ASP A 97 -19.56 -8.93 -6.31
CA ASP A 97 -19.07 -9.22 -7.66
C ASP A 97 -19.32 -8.02 -8.58
N SER A 98 -20.53 -7.44 -8.53
CA SER A 98 -20.83 -6.23 -9.30
C SER A 98 -19.97 -5.03 -8.91
N ILE A 99 -19.63 -4.86 -7.63
CA ILE A 99 -18.73 -3.80 -7.16
C ILE A 99 -17.33 -3.99 -7.76
N TYR A 100 -16.80 -5.22 -7.72
CA TYR A 100 -15.49 -5.53 -8.29
C TYR A 100 -15.45 -5.37 -9.81
N ASP A 101 -16.47 -5.84 -10.52
CA ASP A 101 -16.57 -5.66 -11.97
C ASP A 101 -16.51 -4.16 -12.34
N LYS A 102 -17.20 -3.31 -11.58
CA LYS A 102 -17.12 -1.85 -11.74
C LYS A 102 -15.72 -1.32 -11.48
N ALA A 103 -15.08 -1.73 -10.39
CA ALA A 103 -13.72 -1.31 -10.07
C ALA A 103 -12.70 -1.71 -11.15
N ILE A 104 -12.80 -2.93 -11.69
CA ILE A 104 -11.95 -3.41 -12.79
C ILE A 104 -12.17 -2.57 -14.06
N ASN A 105 -13.43 -2.28 -14.38
CA ASN A 105 -13.76 -1.43 -15.53
C ASN A 105 -13.17 -0.02 -15.38
N MET A 106 -13.29 0.59 -14.20
CA MET A 106 -12.69 1.90 -13.92
C MET A 106 -11.17 1.90 -14.09
N LEU A 107 -10.48 0.89 -13.55
CA LEU A 107 -9.03 0.73 -13.71
C LEU A 107 -8.64 0.54 -15.18
N SER A 108 -9.42 -0.23 -15.93
CA SER A 108 -9.19 -0.45 -17.37
C SER A 108 -9.36 0.83 -18.18
N GLU A 109 -10.34 1.67 -17.85
CA GLU A 109 -10.52 2.98 -18.50
C GLU A 109 -9.40 3.96 -18.13
N MET A 110 -8.94 3.95 -16.88
CA MET A 110 -7.75 4.70 -16.47
C MET A 110 -6.52 4.28 -17.28
N GLU A 111 -6.29 2.97 -17.44
CA GLU A 111 -5.17 2.43 -18.22
C GLU A 111 -5.22 2.87 -19.69
N LYS A 112 -6.38 2.78 -20.34
CA LYS A 112 -6.57 3.28 -21.72
C LYS A 112 -6.24 4.77 -21.83
N GLY A 113 -6.62 5.57 -20.84
CA GLY A 113 -6.27 6.99 -20.77
C GLY A 113 -4.76 7.28 -20.72
N LEU A 114 -3.94 6.28 -20.38
CA LEU A 114 -2.49 6.38 -20.28
C LEU A 114 -1.76 5.92 -21.55
N GLU A 115 -2.44 5.34 -22.55
CA GLU A 115 -1.82 4.76 -23.76
C GLU A 115 -0.98 5.77 -24.55
N HIS A 116 -1.31 7.06 -24.46
CA HIS A 116 -0.61 8.14 -25.16
C HIS A 116 0.37 8.91 -24.27
N VAL A 117 0.49 8.55 -23.00
CA VAL A 117 1.42 9.18 -22.06
C VAL A 117 2.81 8.59 -22.30
N LYS A 118 3.65 9.36 -23.00
CA LYS A 118 5.08 9.03 -23.10
C LYS A 118 5.71 9.20 -21.73
N MET A 119 6.14 8.10 -21.12
CA MET A 119 7.05 8.18 -19.97
C MET A 119 8.36 8.83 -20.45
N PRO A 120 8.84 9.90 -19.81
CA PRO A 120 10.17 10.41 -20.09
C PRO A 120 11.20 9.31 -19.83
N ASP A 121 12.12 9.03 -20.77
CA ASP A 121 13.15 7.98 -20.61
C ASP A 121 13.97 8.12 -19.31
N ASN A 122 14.08 9.35 -18.80
CA ASN A 122 14.66 9.74 -17.50
C ASN A 122 14.05 8.97 -16.31
N ASP A 123 12.74 8.70 -16.29
CA ASP A 123 12.04 8.13 -15.12
C ASP A 123 12.32 6.64 -14.90
N MET A 124 12.91 5.96 -15.88
CA MET A 124 13.35 4.55 -15.78
C MET A 124 14.80 4.43 -15.31
N THR A 125 15.54 5.54 -15.26
CA THR A 125 16.94 5.55 -14.84
C THR A 125 17.08 5.92 -13.37
N HIS A 126 17.96 5.22 -12.65
CA HIS A 126 18.28 5.61 -11.28
C HIS A 126 18.86 7.03 -11.25
N VAL A 127 18.61 7.73 -10.14
CA VAL A 127 19.35 8.94 -9.76
C VAL A 127 20.85 8.60 -9.77
N SER A 128 21.68 9.53 -10.21
CA SER A 128 23.13 9.30 -10.25
C SER A 128 23.65 9.00 -8.85
N ARG A 129 24.78 8.31 -8.75
CA ARG A 129 25.34 8.00 -7.44
C ARG A 129 25.71 9.28 -6.69
N GLU A 130 26.25 10.27 -7.39
CA GLU A 130 26.63 11.59 -6.86
C GLU A 130 25.41 12.36 -6.36
N GLU A 131 24.32 12.36 -7.12
CA GLU A 131 23.04 12.96 -6.71
C GLU A 131 22.45 12.28 -5.48
N MET A 132 22.46 10.94 -5.43
CA MET A 132 22.04 10.20 -4.24
C MET A 132 22.94 10.47 -3.03
N GLU A 133 24.24 10.64 -3.25
CA GLU A 133 25.17 11.01 -2.21
C GLU A 133 24.85 12.39 -1.64
N MET A 134 24.56 13.39 -2.49
CA MET A 134 24.07 14.70 -2.04
C MET A 134 22.78 14.59 -1.20
N LEU A 135 21.82 13.78 -1.64
CA LEU A 135 20.56 13.59 -0.92
C LEU A 135 20.71 12.84 0.42
N LEU A 136 21.58 11.83 0.48
CA LEU A 136 21.77 11.02 1.69
C LEU A 136 22.78 11.62 2.68
N THR A 137 23.51 12.65 2.28
CA THR A 137 24.44 13.41 3.14
C THR A 137 23.87 14.73 3.65
N GLU A 138 22.63 15.07 3.31
CA GLU A 138 21.92 16.18 3.97
C GLU A 138 21.99 15.98 5.50
N PRO A 139 22.38 16.99 6.30
CA PRO A 139 22.62 16.86 7.74
C PRO A 139 21.57 16.11 8.59
N VAL A 140 20.28 16.32 8.36
CA VAL A 140 19.16 15.63 9.01
C VAL A 140 19.11 14.17 8.54
N ILE A 141 19.20 13.94 7.23
CA ILE A 141 19.14 12.60 6.63
C ILE A 141 20.36 11.75 7.01
N TYR A 142 21.55 12.34 7.00
CA TYR A 142 22.78 11.66 7.36
C TYR A 142 22.75 11.20 8.82
N ARG A 143 22.34 12.09 9.75
CA ARG A 143 22.19 11.74 11.17
C ARG A 143 21.19 10.62 11.38
N LEU A 144 20.06 10.66 10.68
CA LEU A 144 19.06 9.59 10.70
C LEU A 144 19.65 8.26 10.21
N CYS A 145 20.40 8.27 9.09
CA CYS A 145 21.02 7.07 8.54
C CYS A 145 22.00 6.42 9.53
N GLN A 146 22.81 7.24 10.23
CA GLN A 146 23.82 6.78 11.19
C GLN A 146 23.26 6.41 12.57
N ASN A 147 22.00 6.72 12.87
CA ASN A 147 21.43 6.45 14.20
C ASN A 147 21.21 4.94 14.43
N GLU A 148 21.93 4.33 15.37
CA GLU A 148 21.84 2.89 15.64
C GLU A 148 20.56 2.46 16.38
N ASP A 149 19.92 3.38 17.10
CA ASP A 149 18.70 3.12 17.88
C ASP A 149 17.45 3.00 16.98
N ILE A 150 17.53 3.51 15.74
CA ILE A 150 16.42 3.48 14.79
C ILE A 150 16.57 2.30 13.84
N VAL A 151 15.54 1.45 13.78
CA VAL A 151 15.52 0.32 12.84
C VAL A 151 15.40 0.80 11.39
N PHE A 152 16.02 0.05 10.47
CA PHE A 152 16.09 0.39 9.04
C PHE A 152 14.75 0.80 8.40
N PRO A 153 13.62 0.09 8.61
CA PRO A 153 12.36 0.48 7.96
C PRO A 153 11.89 1.88 8.33
N ILE A 154 12.10 2.29 9.60
CA ILE A 154 11.76 3.63 10.08
C ILE A 154 12.69 4.68 9.46
N LYS A 155 13.98 4.37 9.31
CA LYS A 155 14.93 5.25 8.60
C LYS A 155 14.48 5.47 7.16
N HIS A 156 14.23 4.38 6.44
CA HIS A 156 13.85 4.42 5.03
C HIS A 156 12.58 5.24 4.80
N ASP A 157 11.55 5.03 5.62
CA ASP A 157 10.33 5.85 5.58
C ASP A 157 10.62 7.32 5.88
N SER A 158 11.33 7.60 6.97
CA SER A 158 11.59 8.98 7.38
C SER A 158 12.33 9.76 6.29
N ILE A 159 13.23 9.11 5.53
CA ILE A 159 13.90 9.70 4.36
C ILE A 159 12.88 10.02 3.25
N LEU A 160 12.03 9.06 2.88
CA LEU A 160 11.00 9.26 1.85
C LEU A 160 10.05 10.40 2.25
N ARG A 161 9.57 10.40 3.49
CA ARG A 161 8.67 11.42 4.02
C ARG A 161 9.34 12.80 4.03
N TYR A 162 10.61 12.88 4.43
CA TYR A 162 11.37 14.12 4.41
C TYR A 162 11.37 14.73 3.00
N TYR A 163 11.74 13.95 1.97
CA TYR A 163 11.80 14.44 0.60
C TYR A 163 10.43 14.63 -0.06
N LYS A 164 9.39 13.96 0.43
CA LYS A 164 8.00 14.24 0.02
C LYS A 164 7.53 15.60 0.52
N ILE A 165 7.88 15.96 1.76
CA ILE A 165 7.54 17.26 2.35
C ILE A 165 8.42 18.37 1.76
N HIS A 166 9.70 18.08 1.52
CA HIS A 166 10.67 19.02 0.96
C HIS A 166 10.89 18.75 -0.54
N SER A 167 9.81 18.64 -1.31
CA SER A 167 9.87 18.31 -2.74
C SER A 167 10.74 19.28 -3.53
N SER A 168 10.81 20.55 -3.09
CA SER A 168 11.64 21.59 -3.70
C SER A 168 13.11 21.21 -3.83
N VAL A 169 13.64 20.37 -2.93
CA VAL A 169 15.02 19.87 -3.04
C VAL A 169 15.16 18.95 -4.24
N LEU A 170 14.22 18.02 -4.43
CA LEU A 170 14.20 17.14 -5.59
C LEU A 170 13.94 17.92 -6.89
N ASP A 171 13.00 18.86 -6.86
CA ASP A 171 12.64 19.69 -8.01
C ASP A 171 13.84 20.52 -8.49
N SER A 172 14.65 21.05 -7.56
CA SER A 172 15.88 21.79 -7.88
C SER A 172 16.95 20.96 -8.59
N MET A 173 16.90 19.64 -8.41
CA MET A 173 17.79 18.67 -9.06
C MET A 173 17.16 18.08 -10.33
N GLY A 174 15.94 18.50 -10.71
CA GLY A 174 15.19 17.91 -11.82
C GLY A 174 14.75 16.47 -11.56
N LEU A 175 14.62 16.07 -10.29
CA LEU A 175 14.25 14.72 -9.87
C LEU A 175 12.77 14.64 -9.48
N THR A 176 12.08 13.62 -9.97
CA THR A 176 10.74 13.29 -9.48
C THR A 176 10.83 12.52 -8.15
N PHE A 177 9.83 12.70 -7.27
CA PHE A 177 9.74 11.91 -6.03
C PHE A 177 9.77 10.40 -6.30
N ARG A 178 9.12 9.96 -7.38
CA ARG A 178 9.12 8.57 -7.82
C ARG A 178 10.54 8.09 -8.15
N ARG A 179 11.26 8.82 -9.00
CA ARG A 179 12.63 8.47 -9.40
C ARG A 179 13.57 8.43 -8.20
N PHE A 180 13.42 9.38 -7.27
CA PHE A 180 14.15 9.35 -5.99
C PHE A 180 13.82 8.09 -5.17
N GLY A 181 12.54 7.79 -4.94
CA GLY A 181 12.12 6.65 -4.12
C GLY A 181 12.61 5.30 -4.67
N VAL A 182 12.50 5.09 -5.98
CA VAL A 182 13.04 3.90 -6.67
C VAL A 182 14.56 3.80 -6.49
N SER A 183 15.27 4.93 -6.60
CA SER A 183 16.72 4.98 -6.44
C SER A 183 17.15 4.75 -4.99
N LEU A 184 16.40 5.28 -4.02
CA LEU A 184 16.62 5.01 -2.61
C LEU A 184 16.53 3.50 -2.31
N ASN A 185 15.54 2.81 -2.87
CA ASN A 185 15.44 1.36 -2.71
C ASN A 185 16.61 0.61 -3.40
N PHE A 186 17.04 1.08 -4.56
CA PHE A 186 18.19 0.52 -5.27
C PHE A 186 19.48 0.63 -4.43
N TYR A 187 19.86 1.85 -4.03
CA TYR A 187 21.11 2.14 -3.32
C TYR A 187 21.08 1.80 -1.83
N ALA A 188 19.94 1.97 -1.17
CA ALA A 188 19.79 1.91 0.28
C ALA A 188 18.51 1.18 0.75
N GLY A 189 17.95 0.27 -0.05
CA GLY A 189 16.73 -0.50 0.28
C GLY A 189 16.87 -1.59 1.35
N SER A 190 18.03 -1.68 2.02
CA SER A 190 18.20 -2.52 3.21
C SER A 190 19.31 -1.97 4.09
N GLN A 191 19.35 -2.35 5.37
CA GLN A 191 20.43 -1.94 6.28
C GLN A 191 21.82 -2.25 5.70
N ASN A 192 21.98 -3.42 5.07
CA ASN A 192 23.23 -3.84 4.44
C ASN A 192 23.58 -3.00 3.20
N LYS A 193 22.59 -2.62 2.40
CA LYS A 193 22.80 -1.73 1.24
C LYS A 193 23.19 -0.33 1.70
N MET A 194 22.46 0.23 2.66
CA MET A 194 22.74 1.54 3.26
C MET A 194 24.15 1.60 3.88
N ASN A 195 24.54 0.59 4.65
CA ASN A 195 25.89 0.51 5.22
C ASN A 195 26.97 0.49 4.12
N ARG A 196 26.77 -0.30 3.05
CA ARG A 196 27.71 -0.37 1.91
C ARG A 196 27.79 0.96 1.16
N PHE A 197 26.68 1.65 0.98
CA PHE A 197 26.62 2.96 0.34
C PHE A 197 27.53 3.95 1.08
N PHE A 198 27.38 4.10 2.40
CA PHE A 198 28.22 5.02 3.19
C PHE A 198 29.67 4.54 3.36
N GLN A 199 29.94 3.23 3.40
CA GLN A 199 31.32 2.72 3.43
C GLN A 199 32.09 3.02 2.15
N SER A 200 31.43 2.95 1.00
CA SER A 200 32.06 3.25 -0.30
C SER A 200 32.48 4.72 -0.42
N GLN A 201 31.78 5.65 0.23
CA GLN A 201 32.19 7.05 0.28
C GLN A 201 33.48 7.27 1.09
N LYS A 202 33.63 6.63 2.25
CA LYS A 202 34.82 6.78 3.11
C LYS A 202 36.12 6.35 2.42
N LYS A 203 36.04 5.49 1.40
CA LYS A 203 37.20 5.05 0.59
C LYS A 203 37.58 6.03 -0.54
N VAL A 204 36.69 6.93 -0.95
CA VAL A 204 36.94 7.89 -2.04
C VAL A 204 37.50 9.22 -1.51
N SER A 205 37.31 9.49 -0.21
CA SER A 205 37.81 10.69 0.49
C SER A 205 39.19 10.50 1.15
N LEU A 206 39.91 9.43 0.83
CA LEU A 206 41.28 9.12 1.28
C LEU A 206 42.20 8.99 0.07
#